data_AF-A0A3E4UBL0-F1
#
_entry.id   AF-A0A3E4UBL0-F1
#
_cell.length_a   1.000
_cell.length_b   1.000
_cell.length_c   1.000
_cell.angle_alpha   90.00
_cell.angle_beta   90.00
_cell.angle_gamma   90.00
#
_symmetry.space_group_name_H-M   'P 1'
#
loop_
_entity.id
_entity.type
_entity.pdbx_description
1 polymer ?
#
loop_
_entity_poly.entity_id
_entity_poly.type
_entity_poly.pdbx_seq_one_letter_code
_entity_poly.pdbx_strand_id
1 'polypeptide(L)'
;MKKKCGQPIFRKTRVGEHNVILRTNGEAVCVTKTTRVSVVPFMQVSAEHACKEGEGDRSLTYWRTVHAQAFADELAEIHMNFSEDMLVVCEEFQVVFLPIGR
;
A
#
# COMPACT_ATOMS: atom_id res chain seq x y z
N MET A 1 -3.58 0.03 6.09
CA MET A 1 -3.81 -0.26 4.64
C MET A 1 -2.49 -0.40 3.92
N LYS A 2 -2.49 -0.77 2.64
CA LYS A 2 -1.30 -0.90 1.78
C LYS A 2 -1.59 -0.27 0.41
N LYS A 3 -0.56 0.31 -0.21
CA LYS A 3 -0.55 0.82 -1.58
C LYS A 3 0.57 0.19 -2.40
N LYS A 4 0.39 0.11 -3.72
CA LYS A 4 1.43 -0.29 -4.69
C LYS A 4 1.28 0.51 -5.98
N CYS A 5 2.40 0.96 -6.55
CA CYS A 5 2.47 1.60 -7.87
C CYS A 5 2.68 0.55 -8.99
N GLY A 6 2.31 0.90 -10.23
CA GLY A 6 2.07 -0.05 -11.32
C GLY A 6 3.29 -0.67 -12.01
N GLN A 7 3.17 -1.97 -12.32
CA GLN A 7 3.73 -2.73 -13.45
C GLN A 7 2.71 -3.86 -13.79
N PRO A 8 2.58 -4.34 -15.04
CA PRO A 8 1.62 -5.40 -15.40
C PRO A 8 1.97 -6.80 -14.86
N ILE A 9 3.10 -6.94 -14.17
CA ILE A 9 3.64 -8.21 -13.62
C ILE A 9 3.45 -8.38 -12.11
N PHE A 10 2.82 -7.44 -11.41
CA PHE A 10 2.39 -7.71 -10.04
C PHE A 10 1.28 -8.76 -10.05
N ARG A 11 1.53 -9.90 -9.41
CA ARG A 11 0.50 -10.84 -9.01
C ARG A 11 -0.65 -10.03 -8.41
N LYS A 12 -1.76 -9.92 -9.14
CA LYS A 12 -2.92 -9.10 -8.78
C LYS A 12 -3.36 -9.52 -7.38
N THR A 13 -3.13 -8.66 -6.38
CA THR A 13 -3.60 -8.95 -5.02
C THR A 13 -5.10 -9.16 -5.07
N ARG A 14 -5.59 -10.22 -4.43
CA ARG A 14 -7.03 -10.54 -4.39
C ARG A 14 -7.58 -10.42 -2.98
N VAL A 15 -8.87 -10.08 -2.90
CA VAL A 15 -9.63 -10.21 -1.66
C VAL A 15 -9.52 -11.66 -1.17
N GLY A 16 -9.25 -11.83 0.12
CA GLY A 16 -9.03 -13.11 0.76
C GLY A 16 -7.58 -13.60 0.78
N GLU A 17 -6.64 -12.94 0.08
CA GLU A 17 -5.23 -13.30 0.16
C GLU A 17 -4.63 -12.99 1.53
N HIS A 18 -3.72 -13.87 1.96
CA HIS A 18 -3.01 -13.73 3.22
C HIS A 18 -1.60 -13.22 2.98
N ASN A 19 -1.15 -12.28 3.82
CA ASN A 19 0.21 -11.74 3.78
C ASN A 19 0.84 -11.83 5.16
N VAL A 20 2.06 -12.38 5.24
CA VAL A 20 2.91 -12.29 6.43
C VAL A 20 3.58 -10.92 6.43
N ILE A 21 3.39 -10.14 7.49
CA ILE A 21 4.06 -8.86 7.68
C ILE A 21 5.38 -9.10 8.40
N LEU A 22 6.47 -8.61 7.82
CA LEU A 22 7.81 -8.73 8.38
C LEU A 22 8.31 -7.36 8.85
N ARG A 23 9.18 -7.37 9.87
CA ARG A 23 10.08 -6.26 10.17
C ARG A 23 11.21 -6.20 9.13
N THR A 24 11.96 -5.10 9.13
CA THR A 24 13.15 -4.93 8.27
C THR A 24 14.23 -5.98 8.51
N ASN A 25 14.32 -6.54 9.72
CA ASN A 25 15.23 -7.64 10.06
C ASN A 25 14.70 -9.05 9.68
N GLY A 26 13.55 -9.14 9.00
CA GLY A 26 12.94 -10.39 8.55
C GLY A 26 12.03 -11.09 9.57
N GLU A 27 11.88 -10.54 10.78
CA GLU A 27 11.05 -11.14 11.82
C GLU A 27 9.55 -10.97 11.52
N ALA A 28 8.76 -12.05 11.60
CA ALA A 28 7.32 -12.00 11.39
C ALA A 28 6.59 -11.25 12.52
N VAL A 29 5.66 -10.37 12.16
CA VAL A 29 4.88 -9.53 13.08
C VAL A 29 3.44 -10.00 13.17
N CYS A 30 2.81 -10.28 12.04
CA CYS A 30 1.42 -10.74 11.98
C CYS A 30 1.09 -11.36 10.63
N VAL A 31 -0.04 -12.06 10.55
CA VAL A 31 -0.68 -12.41 9.26
C VAL A 31 -1.88 -11.50 9.06
N THR A 32 -1.98 -10.93 7.87
CA THR A 32 -3.10 -10.09 7.44
C THR A 32 -3.89 -10.81 6.35
N LYS A 33 -5.21 -10.60 6.30
CA LYS A 33 -6.08 -11.04 5.22
C LYS A 33 -6.65 -9.82 4.51
N THR A 34 -6.46 -9.73 3.20
CA THR A 34 -7.00 -8.64 2.37
C THR A 34 -8.51 -8.71 2.33
N THR A 35 -9.19 -7.64 2.72
CA THR A 35 -10.65 -7.51 2.78
C THR A 35 -11.21 -6.72 1.60
N ARG A 36 -10.42 -5.81 1.03
CA ARG A 36 -10.81 -4.99 -0.13
C ARG A 36 -9.60 -4.67 -0.99
N VAL A 37 -9.78 -4.70 -2.31
CA VAL A 37 -8.81 -4.23 -3.31
C VAL A 37 -9.52 -3.27 -4.24
N SER A 38 -8.92 -2.12 -4.48
CA SER A 38 -9.39 -1.12 -5.45
C SER A 38 -8.22 -0.64 -6.28
N VAL A 39 -8.49 -0.27 -7.53
CA VAL A 39 -7.49 0.32 -8.43
C VAL A 39 -8.07 1.65 -8.90
N VAL A 40 -7.40 2.74 -8.51
CA VAL A 40 -7.84 4.11 -8.79
C VAL A 40 -6.64 4.95 -9.25
N PRO A 41 -6.85 6.02 -10.03
CA PRO A 41 -5.79 7.00 -10.27
C PRO A 41 -5.24 7.56 -8.95
N PHE A 42 -3.95 7.88 -8.90
CA PHE A 42 -3.27 8.39 -7.70
C PHE A 42 -4.01 9.61 -7.12
N MET A 43 -4.44 10.54 -7.98
CA MET A 43 -5.20 11.71 -7.54
C MET A 43 -6.62 11.40 -7.05
N GLN A 44 -7.15 10.21 -7.31
CA GLN A 44 -8.47 9.75 -6.86
C GLN A 44 -8.42 8.88 -5.59
N VAL A 45 -7.24 8.68 -4.99
CA VAL A 45 -7.16 8.07 -3.67
C VAL A 45 -7.92 8.93 -2.65
N SER A 46 -8.81 8.29 -1.90
CA SER A 46 -9.72 9.00 -0.99
C SER A 46 -9.04 9.40 0.31
N ALA A 47 -9.55 10.44 0.97
CA ALA A 47 -9.12 10.81 2.31
C ALA A 47 -9.38 9.70 3.34
N GLU A 48 -10.44 8.91 3.14
CA GLU A 48 -10.70 7.71 3.95
C GLU A 48 -9.55 6.70 3.82
N HIS A 49 -9.04 6.50 2.59
CA HIS A 49 -7.92 5.59 2.36
C HIS A 49 -6.66 6.07 3.08
N ALA A 50 -6.28 7.33 2.86
CA ALA A 50 -5.14 7.95 3.53
C ALA A 50 -5.24 7.85 5.07
N CYS A 51 -6.42 8.14 5.62
CA CYS A 51 -6.65 8.08 7.05
C CYS A 51 -6.51 6.66 7.64
N LYS A 52 -7.05 5.65 6.96
CA LYS A 52 -6.93 4.24 7.37
C LYS A 52 -5.54 3.66 7.12
N GLU A 53 -4.76 4.20 6.20
CA GLU A 53 -3.35 3.84 6.04
C GLU A 53 -2.53 4.27 7.26
N GLY A 54 -2.82 5.45 7.81
CA GLY A 54 -2.37 5.83 9.15
C GLY A 54 -0.96 6.42 9.21
N GLU A 55 -0.41 6.84 8.08
CA GLU A 55 0.89 7.53 8.00
C GLU A 55 0.79 9.00 8.40
N GLY A 56 1.86 9.53 9.00
CA GLY A 56 1.97 10.94 9.38
C GLY A 56 0.79 11.46 10.20
N ASP A 57 0.22 12.59 9.76
CA ASP A 57 -0.96 13.21 10.36
C ASP A 57 -2.30 12.62 9.88
N ARG A 58 -2.24 11.52 9.10
CA ARG A 58 -3.38 10.81 8.52
C ARG A 58 -4.20 11.65 7.53
N SER A 59 -3.65 12.77 7.04
CA SER A 59 -4.29 13.62 6.03
C SER A 59 -4.02 13.11 4.61
N LEU A 60 -4.95 13.40 3.69
CA LEU A 60 -4.77 13.12 2.26
C LEU A 60 -3.60 13.92 1.67
N THR A 61 -3.38 15.14 2.15
CA THR A 61 -2.27 15.99 1.70
C THR A 61 -0.93 15.34 2.04
N TYR A 62 -0.73 14.93 3.30
CA TYR A 62 0.48 14.23 3.71
C TYR A 62 0.70 12.96 2.88
N TRP A 63 -0.35 12.13 2.76
CA TRP A 63 -0.33 10.91 1.96
C TRP A 63 0.14 11.19 0.52
N ARG A 64 -0.44 12.17 -0.17
CA ARG A 64 -0.04 12.52 -1.54
C ARG A 64 1.42 12.98 -1.61
N THR A 65 1.86 13.82 -0.69
CA THR A 65 3.25 14.33 -0.69
C THR A 65 4.26 13.19 -0.55
N VAL A 66 4.09 12.31 0.45
CA VAL A 66 5.08 11.26 0.71
C VAL A 66 5.02 10.14 -0.33
N HIS A 67 3.83 9.81 -0.86
CA HIS A 67 3.71 8.76 -1.87
C HIS A 67 4.06 9.21 -3.29
N ALA A 68 3.88 10.48 -3.64
CA ALA A 68 4.39 10.98 -4.92
C ALA A 68 5.92 10.83 -4.98
N GLN A 69 6.62 11.19 -3.90
CA GLN A 69 8.08 11.01 -3.81
C GLN A 69 8.47 9.54 -3.85
N ALA A 70 7.88 8.70 -2.97
CA ALA A 70 8.21 7.28 -2.91
C ALA A 70 7.96 6.56 -4.24
N PHE A 71 6.83 6.83 -4.91
CA PHE A 71 6.55 6.23 -6.21
C PHE A 71 7.44 6.77 -7.33
N ALA A 72 7.84 8.04 -7.29
CA ALA A 72 8.82 8.56 -8.23
C ALA A 72 10.17 7.85 -8.09
N ASP A 73 10.62 7.63 -6.85
CA ASP A 73 11.87 6.91 -6.57
C ASP A 73 11.79 5.44 -7.03
N GLU A 74 10.72 4.72 -6.68
CA GLU A 74 10.49 3.33 -7.10
C GLU A 74 10.38 3.17 -8.63
N LEU A 75 9.71 4.09 -9.31
CA LEU A 75 9.57 4.05 -10.78
C LEU A 75 10.88 4.41 -11.49
N ALA A 76 11.69 5.31 -10.93
CA ALA A 76 12.97 5.68 -11.50
C ALA A 76 13.94 4.48 -11.57
N GLU A 77 13.89 3.58 -10.58
CA GLU A 77 14.68 2.33 -10.57
C GLU A 77 14.40 1.42 -11.78
N ILE A 78 13.22 1.54 -12.38
CA ILE A 78 12.78 0.77 -13.56
C ILE A 78 12.63 1.64 -14.80
N HIS A 79 13.27 2.82 -14.81
CA HIS A 79 13.27 3.78 -15.93
C HIS A 79 11.86 4.25 -16.34
N MET A 80 10.95 4.37 -15.38
CA MET A 80 9.62 4.94 -15.54
C MET A 80 9.50 6.26 -14.77
N ASN A 81 8.55 7.10 -15.17
CA ASN A 81 8.27 8.38 -14.51
C ASN A 81 6.96 8.31 -13.73
N PHE A 82 6.93 8.95 -12.56
CA PHE A 82 5.70 9.19 -11.82
C PHE A 82 4.73 10.06 -12.64
N SER A 83 3.44 9.76 -12.51
CA SER A 83 2.35 10.55 -13.08
C SER A 83 1.20 10.60 -12.09
N GLU A 84 0.60 11.76 -11.91
CA GLU A 84 -0.55 11.95 -11.02
C GLU A 84 -1.80 11.17 -11.46
N ASP A 85 -1.87 10.77 -12.73
CA ASP A 85 -2.96 9.96 -13.29
C ASP A 85 -2.66 8.46 -13.25
N MET A 86 -1.47 8.06 -12.78
CA MET A 86 -1.10 6.65 -12.73
C MET A 86 -2.03 5.87 -11.80
N LEU A 87 -2.28 4.61 -12.15
CA LEU A 87 -3.09 3.73 -11.31
C LEU A 87 -2.31 3.29 -10.06
N VAL A 88 -3.00 3.33 -8.92
CA VAL A 88 -2.54 2.84 -7.62
C VAL A 88 -3.45 1.70 -7.18
N VAL A 89 -2.83 0.63 -6.70
CA VAL A 89 -3.56 -0.47 -6.06
C VAL A 89 -3.70 -0.16 -4.57
N CYS A 90 -4.93 0.00 -4.13
CA CYS A 90 -5.31 0.31 -2.75
C CYS A 90 -5.86 -0.96 -2.07
N GLU A 91 -5.16 -1.47 -1.05
CA GLU A 91 -5.52 -2.70 -0.33
C GLU A 91 -5.93 -2.41 1.12
N GLU A 92 -7.14 -2.84 1.49
CA GLU A 92 -7.56 -2.94 2.90
C GLU A 92 -7.42 -4.36 3.39
N PHE A 93 -7.05 -4.52 4.66
CA PHE A 93 -6.85 -5.81 5.28
C PHE A 93 -7.15 -5.75 6.77
N GLN A 94 -7.32 -6.93 7.35
CA GLN A 94 -7.41 -7.12 8.79
C GLN A 94 -6.31 -8.08 9.26
N VAL A 95 -5.82 -7.89 10.48
CA VAL A 95 -4.96 -8.88 11.12
C VAL A 95 -5.79 -10.10 11.46
N VAL A 96 -5.33 -11.29 11.06
CA VAL A 96 -6.00 -12.57 11.33
C VAL A 96 -5.16 -13.50 12.20
N PHE A 97 -3.89 -13.17 12.41
CA PHE A 97 -3.01 -13.90 13.33
C PHE A 97 -1.96 -12.96 13.91
N LEU A 98 -1.76 -13.08 15.23
CA LEU A 98 -0.66 -12.47 15.97
C LEU A 98 0.19 -13.61 16.56
N PRO A 99 1.53 -13.59 16.40
CA PRO A 99 2.41 -14.52 17.09
C PRO A 99 2.22 -14.38 18.60
N ILE A 100 2.07 -15.51 19.30
CA ILE A 100 1.95 -15.53 20.76
C ILE A 100 3.33 -15.28 21.37
N GLY A 101 3.43 -14.38 22.35
CA GLY A 101 4.61 -14.24 23.22
C GLY A 101 5.60 -13.15 22.84
N ARG A 102 5.14 -11.91 22.65
CA ARG A 102 5.99 -10.72 22.81
C ARG A 102 5.46 -9.84 23.93
#